data_AF-A0A813ICI5-F1
#
_entry.id   AF-A0A813ICI5-F1
#
_cell.length_a   1.000
_cell.length_b   1.000
_cell.length_c   1.000
_cell.angle_alpha   90.00
_cell.angle_beta   90.00
_cell.angle_gamma   90.00
#
_symmetry.space_group_name_H-M   'P 1'
#
loop_
_entity.id
_entity.type
_entity.pdbx_description
1 polymer ?
#
loop_
_entity_poly.entity_id
_entity_poly.type
_entity_poly.pdbx_seq_one_letter_code
_entity_poly.pdbx_strand_id
1 'polypeptide(L)'
;AEEAAKHEAEAALQVLKRGRTTAFKEAIEHATSLGVDEEKILKAEAMLEQHKVMRRKEIFAAELETFLASDDGNDMEKCEERQKTGESCGVSQQVLAALLERMEVIGLSRDLEDDEIERAKTLMQLSARKFVQSCLRGRATTWLDLKAGKQKKALCRLDSSLRTMRVVQEAGEAELCSLALMSAKAYGATGQDEVSGSKGFTKLSDQEQ
;
A
#
# COMPACT_ATOMS: atom_id res chain seq x y z
N ALA A 1 -20.52 55.03 25.21
CA ALA A 1 -20.94 53.63 25.41
C ALA A 1 -20.87 52.86 24.09
N GLU A 2 -21.48 53.39 23.03
CA GLU A 2 -21.51 52.78 21.69
C GLU A 2 -20.13 52.61 21.02
N GLU A 3 -19.26 53.62 21.08
CA GLU A 3 -17.87 53.50 20.57
C GLU A 3 -17.02 52.46 21.33
N ALA A 4 -17.22 52.34 22.65
CA ALA A 4 -16.51 51.35 23.46
C ALA A 4 -16.95 49.92 23.08
N ALA A 5 -18.25 49.71 22.86
CA ALA A 5 -18.79 48.44 22.37
C ALA A 5 -18.28 48.09 20.96
N LYS A 6 -18.15 49.08 20.08
CA LYS A 6 -17.57 48.91 18.74
C LYS A 6 -16.10 48.49 18.80
N HIS A 7 -15.31 49.12 19.67
CA HIS A 7 -13.89 48.79 19.84
C HIS A 7 -13.68 47.41 20.47
N GLU A 8 -14.58 46.97 21.35
CA GLU A 8 -14.55 45.63 21.94
C GLU A 8 -14.92 44.55 20.92
N ALA A 9 -15.93 44.80 20.07
CA ALA A 9 -16.30 43.91 18.96
C ALA A 9 -15.15 43.75 17.93
N GLU A 10 -14.43 44.83 17.62
CA GLU A 10 -13.25 44.76 16.75
C GLU A 10 -12.11 43.93 17.35
N ALA A 11 -11.89 44.04 18.67
CA ALA A 11 -10.89 43.22 19.36
C ALA A 11 -11.28 41.73 19.36
N ALA A 12 -12.58 41.41 19.55
CA ALA A 12 -13.08 40.05 19.50
C ALA A 12 -12.87 39.39 18.12
N LEU A 13 -13.05 40.15 17.03
CA LEU A 13 -12.79 39.67 15.66
C LEU A 13 -11.32 39.25 15.43
N GLN A 14 -10.35 39.88 16.12
CA GLN A 14 -8.93 39.54 15.97
C GLN A 14 -8.49 38.32 16.79
N VAL A 15 -9.18 38.00 17.89
CA VAL A 15 -8.78 36.94 18.84
C VAL A 15 -9.36 35.57 18.47
N LEU A 16 -10.30 35.50 17.53
CA LEU A 16 -11.07 34.29 17.22
C LEU A 16 -10.29 33.08 16.66
N LYS A 17 -8.97 33.13 16.50
CA LYS A 17 -8.13 32.06 15.91
C LYS A 17 -8.24 30.65 16.53
N ARG A 18 -8.94 30.46 17.65
CA ARG A 18 -9.11 29.16 18.36
C ARG A 18 -10.55 28.84 18.80
N GLY A 19 -11.55 29.59 18.33
CA GLY A 19 -12.95 29.44 18.76
C GLY A 19 -13.78 28.40 17.98
N ARG A 20 -14.94 27.99 18.52
CA ARG A 20 -15.94 27.21 17.77
C ARG A 20 -16.47 28.03 16.59
N THR A 21 -16.73 27.40 15.45
CA THR A 21 -17.27 28.04 14.23
C THR A 21 -18.56 28.84 14.47
N THR A 22 -19.36 28.47 15.49
CA THR A 22 -20.57 29.19 15.91
C THR A 22 -20.24 30.54 16.56
N ALA A 23 -19.22 30.59 17.43
CA ALA A 23 -18.77 31.82 18.08
C ALA A 23 -18.22 32.85 17.08
N PHE A 24 -17.61 32.40 15.98
CA PHE A 24 -17.22 33.29 14.88
C PHE A 24 -18.41 33.93 14.19
N LYS A 25 -19.47 33.17 13.90
CA LYS A 25 -20.69 33.69 13.26
C LYS A 25 -21.38 34.72 14.15
N GLU A 26 -21.57 34.37 15.43
CA GLU A 26 -22.19 35.25 16.43
C GLU A 26 -21.38 36.56 16.59
N ALA A 27 -20.04 36.48 16.60
CA ALA A 27 -19.18 37.66 16.69
C ALA A 27 -19.23 38.53 15.42
N ILE A 28 -19.32 37.93 14.23
CA ILE A 28 -19.49 38.68 12.98
C ILE A 28 -20.87 39.35 12.95
N GLU A 29 -21.94 38.64 13.28
CA GLU A 29 -23.30 39.19 13.33
C GLU A 29 -23.41 40.35 14.34
N HIS A 30 -22.77 40.21 15.50
CA HIS A 30 -22.69 41.26 16.52
C HIS A 30 -21.83 42.46 16.08
N ALA A 31 -20.73 42.24 15.37
CA ALA A 31 -19.91 43.33 14.82
C ALA A 31 -20.65 44.09 13.70
N THR A 32 -21.38 43.38 12.85
CA THR A 32 -22.22 43.97 11.80
C THR A 32 -23.36 44.80 12.39
N SER A 33 -24.02 44.32 13.45
CA SER A 33 -25.10 45.08 14.11
C SER A 33 -24.61 46.35 14.82
N LEU A 34 -23.35 46.38 15.26
CA LEU A 34 -22.70 47.56 15.84
C LEU A 34 -22.08 48.51 14.80
N GLY A 35 -22.26 48.24 13.50
CA GLY A 35 -21.75 49.09 12.41
C GLY A 35 -20.23 49.13 12.32
N VAL A 36 -19.55 48.04 12.66
CA VAL A 36 -18.11 47.86 12.40
C VAL A 36 -17.84 47.99 10.90
N ASP A 37 -16.65 48.52 10.57
CA ASP A 37 -16.21 48.75 9.20
C ASP A 37 -16.33 47.49 8.31
N GLU A 38 -16.92 47.64 7.12
CA GLU A 38 -17.20 46.55 6.18
C GLU A 38 -15.93 45.79 5.79
N GLU A 39 -14.78 46.48 5.65
CA GLU A 39 -13.52 45.80 5.35
C GLU A 39 -13.08 44.83 6.45
N LYS A 40 -13.36 45.15 7.72
CA LYS A 40 -13.03 44.27 8.86
C LYS A 40 -13.97 43.08 8.93
N ILE A 41 -15.24 43.29 8.59
CA ILE A 41 -16.26 42.23 8.48
C ILE A 41 -15.87 41.24 7.36
N LEU A 42 -15.55 41.73 6.17
CA LEU A 42 -15.11 40.89 5.04
C LEU A 42 -13.87 40.05 5.38
N LYS A 43 -12.89 40.64 6.09
CA LYS A 43 -11.71 39.90 6.58
C LYS A 43 -12.08 38.80 7.56
N ALA A 44 -13.02 39.07 8.48
CA ALA A 44 -13.50 38.08 9.44
C ALA A 44 -14.27 36.93 8.77
N GLU A 45 -15.11 37.23 7.78
CA GLU A 45 -15.81 36.23 6.96
C GLU A 45 -14.83 35.35 6.18
N ALA A 46 -13.80 35.94 5.58
CA ALA A 46 -12.74 35.18 4.91
C ALA A 46 -11.99 34.26 5.87
N MET A 47 -11.67 34.73 7.08
CA MET A 47 -11.06 33.90 8.13
C MET A 47 -11.99 32.77 8.59
N LEU A 48 -13.30 33.03 8.68
CA LEU A 48 -14.29 32.01 9.02
C LEU A 48 -14.34 30.91 7.95
N GLU A 49 -14.32 31.27 6.67
CA GLU A 49 -14.29 30.26 5.59
C GLU A 49 -13.00 29.45 5.61
N GLN A 50 -11.84 30.07 5.81
CA GLN A 50 -10.58 29.35 5.97
C GLN A 50 -10.62 28.38 7.15
N HIS A 51 -11.19 28.81 8.29
CA HIS A 51 -11.34 27.95 9.46
C HIS A 51 -12.31 26.78 9.21
N LYS A 52 -13.43 27.00 8.51
CA LYS A 52 -14.34 25.92 8.10
C LYS A 52 -13.66 24.90 7.19
N VAL A 53 -12.82 25.36 6.27
CA VAL A 53 -12.06 24.49 5.36
C VAL A 53 -11.01 23.69 6.16
N MET A 54 -10.24 24.34 7.02
CA MET A 54 -9.25 23.68 7.87
C MET A 54 -9.90 22.61 8.75
N ARG A 55 -11.01 22.94 9.42
CA ARG A 55 -11.74 22.02 10.28
C ARG A 55 -12.30 20.82 9.53
N ARG A 56 -12.78 21.00 8.29
CA ARG A 56 -13.20 19.88 7.42
C ARG A 56 -12.04 18.94 7.11
N LYS A 57 -10.84 19.47 6.84
CA LYS A 57 -9.65 18.65 6.60
C LYS A 57 -9.21 17.88 7.84
N GLU A 58 -9.25 18.51 9.01
CA GLU A 58 -8.90 17.87 10.28
C GLU A 58 -9.87 16.74 10.64
N ILE A 59 -11.18 16.98 10.50
CA ILE A 59 -12.20 15.95 10.72
C ILE A 59 -11.98 14.77 9.77
N PHE A 60 -11.79 15.04 8.48
CA PHE A 60 -11.54 13.98 7.51
C PHE A 60 -10.28 13.17 7.85
N ALA A 61 -9.19 13.83 8.23
CA ALA A 61 -7.94 13.15 8.59
C ALA A 61 -8.11 12.25 9.83
N ALA A 62 -8.83 12.71 10.86
CA ALA A 62 -9.11 11.91 12.05
C ALA A 62 -10.02 10.71 11.75
N GLU A 63 -11.05 10.90 10.91
CA GLU A 63 -11.94 9.82 10.50
C GLU A 63 -11.24 8.82 9.56
N LEU A 64 -10.27 9.27 8.76
CA LEU A 64 -9.54 8.42 7.82
C LEU A 64 -8.77 7.31 8.53
N GLU A 65 -8.12 7.61 9.65
CA GLU A 65 -7.41 6.60 10.44
C GLU A 65 -8.37 5.51 10.96
N THR A 66 -9.55 5.93 11.42
CA THR A 66 -10.60 5.01 11.89
C THR A 66 -11.16 4.17 10.73
N PHE A 67 -11.34 4.76 9.55
CA PHE A 67 -11.78 4.08 8.33
C PHE A 67 -10.76 3.03 7.86
N LEU A 68 -9.46 3.35 7.84
CA LEU A 68 -8.42 2.41 7.41
C LEU A 68 -8.23 1.21 8.35
N ALA A 69 -8.68 1.36 9.60
CA ALA A 69 -8.68 0.30 10.60
C ALA A 69 -9.96 -0.56 10.59
N SER A 70 -11.01 -0.13 9.88
CA SER A 70 -12.25 -0.89 9.75
C SER A 70 -12.23 -1.84 8.55
N ASP A 71 -13.21 -2.73 8.47
CA ASP A 71 -13.38 -3.63 7.32
C ASP A 71 -13.62 -2.85 6.02
N ASP A 72 -14.23 -1.67 6.11
CA ASP A 72 -14.48 -0.79 4.97
C ASP A 72 -13.18 -0.28 4.35
N GLY A 73 -12.11 -0.17 5.14
CA GLY A 73 -10.77 0.16 4.64
C GLY A 73 -10.12 -0.93 3.79
N ASN A 74 -10.74 -2.10 3.66
CA ASN A 74 -10.30 -3.19 2.78
C ASN A 74 -11.17 -3.34 1.52
N ASP A 75 -12.18 -2.49 1.36
CA ASP A 75 -13.07 -2.47 0.21
C ASP A 75 -12.60 -1.39 -0.77
N MET A 76 -12.30 -1.79 -2.02
CA MET A 76 -11.79 -0.88 -3.04
C MET A 76 -12.78 0.24 -3.36
N GLU A 77 -14.07 -0.08 -3.48
CA GLU A 77 -15.10 0.90 -3.85
C GLU A 77 -15.25 1.96 -2.76
N LYS A 78 -15.28 1.53 -1.49
CA LYS A 78 -15.32 2.46 -0.34
C LYS A 78 -14.06 3.31 -0.23
N CYS A 79 -12.89 2.74 -0.53
CA CYS A 79 -11.65 3.50 -0.55
C CYS A 79 -11.66 4.59 -1.64
N GLU A 80 -12.18 4.30 -2.84
CA GLU A 80 -12.35 5.29 -3.91
C GLU A 80 -13.33 6.40 -3.53
N GLU A 81 -14.47 6.07 -2.91
CA GLU A 81 -15.42 7.06 -2.41
C GLU A 81 -14.78 7.98 -1.36
N ARG A 82 -13.99 7.39 -0.46
CA ARG A 82 -13.28 8.13 0.57
C ARG A 82 -12.20 9.04 -0.03
N GLN A 83 -11.49 8.58 -1.07
CA GLN A 83 -10.53 9.39 -1.82
C GLN A 83 -11.22 10.60 -2.46
N LYS A 84 -12.31 10.39 -3.21
CA LYS A 84 -13.10 11.47 -3.83
C LYS A 84 -13.58 12.50 -2.79
N THR A 85 -14.00 12.02 -1.62
CA THR A 85 -14.40 12.88 -0.50
C THR A 85 -13.22 13.73 0.00
N GLY A 86 -12.05 13.12 0.20
CA GLY A 86 -10.84 13.83 0.62
C GLY A 86 -10.38 14.90 -0.38
N GLU A 87 -10.42 14.58 -1.67
CA GLU A 87 -10.11 15.52 -2.76
C GLU A 87 -11.10 16.70 -2.78
N SER A 88 -12.40 16.44 -2.62
CA SER A 88 -13.42 17.50 -2.54
C SER A 88 -13.25 18.43 -1.33
N CYS A 89 -12.70 17.92 -0.22
CA CYS A 89 -12.35 18.69 0.98
C CYS A 89 -11.02 19.46 0.83
N GLY A 90 -10.29 19.27 -0.28
CA GLY A 90 -8.98 19.87 -0.52
C GLY A 90 -7.90 19.34 0.43
N VAL A 91 -8.03 18.09 0.89
CA VAL A 91 -7.04 17.43 1.74
C VAL A 91 -5.75 17.22 0.94
N SER A 92 -4.59 17.42 1.57
CA SER A 92 -3.30 17.24 0.91
C SER A 92 -3.04 15.76 0.60
N GLN A 93 -2.30 15.50 -0.49
CA GLN A 93 -1.89 14.15 -0.87
C GLN A 93 -1.14 13.39 0.24
N GLN A 94 -0.43 14.08 1.13
CA GLN A 94 0.25 13.45 2.27
C GLN A 94 -0.71 12.74 3.25
N VAL A 95 -1.91 13.28 3.44
CA VAL A 95 -2.93 12.68 4.32
C VAL A 95 -3.62 11.52 3.59
N LEU A 96 -3.77 11.61 2.27
CA LEU A 96 -4.33 10.54 1.44
C LEU A 96 -3.34 9.40 1.16
N ALA A 97 -2.04 9.59 1.42
CA ALA A 97 -1.01 8.61 1.11
C ALA A 97 -1.31 7.23 1.71
N ALA A 98 -1.76 7.17 2.97
CA ALA A 98 -2.11 5.91 3.63
C ALA A 98 -3.32 5.22 2.99
N LEU A 99 -4.28 5.99 2.45
CA LEU A 99 -5.42 5.46 1.71
C LEU A 99 -4.98 4.92 0.35
N LEU A 100 -4.14 5.65 -0.37
CA LEU A 100 -3.62 5.24 -1.67
C LEU A 100 -2.75 3.98 -1.57
N GLU A 101 -1.90 3.89 -0.54
CA GLU A 101 -1.11 2.69 -0.25
C GLU A 101 -2.03 1.50 0.04
N ARG A 102 -3.10 1.71 0.82
CA ARG A 102 -4.09 0.66 1.09
C ARG A 102 -4.80 0.21 -0.19
N MET A 103 -5.22 1.14 -1.05
CA MET A 103 -5.82 0.83 -2.35
C MET A 103 -4.86 0.04 -3.24
N GLU A 104 -3.57 0.40 -3.26
CA GLU A 104 -2.55 -0.36 -4.01
C GLU A 104 -2.45 -1.79 -3.49
N VAL A 105 -2.42 -1.99 -2.17
CA VAL A 105 -2.39 -3.33 -1.56
C VAL A 105 -3.64 -4.15 -1.92
N ILE A 106 -4.83 -3.55 -1.86
CA ILE A 106 -6.08 -4.22 -2.28
C ILE A 106 -6.00 -4.59 -3.76
N GLY A 107 -5.53 -3.67 -4.60
CA GLY A 107 -5.36 -3.89 -6.04
C GLY A 107 -4.35 -4.99 -6.38
N LEU A 108 -3.31 -5.17 -5.56
CA LEU A 108 -2.35 -6.27 -5.68
C LEU A 108 -2.86 -7.61 -5.13
N SER A 109 -3.83 -7.57 -4.22
CA SER A 109 -4.39 -8.75 -3.56
C SER A 109 -5.66 -9.26 -4.24
N ARG A 110 -6.13 -8.60 -5.30
CA ARG A 110 -7.25 -9.06 -6.10
C ARG A 110 -6.89 -10.32 -6.85
N ASP A 111 -7.91 -11.11 -7.14
CA ASP A 111 -7.76 -12.27 -8.01
C ASP A 111 -7.32 -11.83 -9.40
N LEU A 112 -6.46 -12.64 -10.02
CA LEU A 112 -6.00 -12.41 -11.38
C LEU A 112 -7.16 -12.63 -12.34
N GLU A 113 -7.32 -11.73 -13.30
CA GLU A 113 -8.23 -11.95 -14.42
C GLU A 113 -7.73 -13.08 -15.32
N ASP A 114 -8.61 -13.68 -16.13
CA ASP A 114 -8.26 -14.80 -17.02
C ASP A 114 -7.05 -14.50 -17.93
N ASP A 115 -6.96 -13.28 -18.46
CA ASP A 115 -5.83 -12.86 -19.30
C ASP A 115 -4.52 -12.68 -18.51
N GLU A 116 -4.61 -12.24 -17.26
CA GLU A 116 -3.50 -12.16 -16.32
C GLU A 116 -3.00 -13.54 -15.91
N ILE A 117 -3.91 -14.48 -15.67
CA ILE A 117 -3.61 -15.89 -15.39
C ILE A 117 -2.84 -16.49 -16.57
N GLU A 118 -3.30 -16.30 -17.80
CA GLU A 118 -2.61 -16.82 -19.00
C GLU A 118 -1.23 -16.19 -19.21
N ARG A 119 -1.10 -14.89 -18.94
CA ARG A 119 0.22 -14.22 -18.92
C ARG A 119 1.13 -14.79 -17.85
N ALA A 120 0.62 -15.01 -16.64
CA ALA A 120 1.38 -15.57 -15.53
C ALA A 120 1.84 -17.00 -15.85
N LYS A 121 0.97 -17.86 -16.38
CA LYS A 121 1.33 -19.20 -16.86
C LYS A 121 2.45 -19.16 -17.90
N THR A 122 2.33 -18.27 -18.90
CA THR A 122 3.34 -18.09 -19.94
C THR A 122 4.68 -17.63 -19.36
N LEU A 123 4.64 -16.68 -18.43
CA LEU A 123 5.83 -16.18 -17.73
C LEU A 123 6.51 -17.27 -16.90
N MET A 124 5.73 -18.07 -16.17
CA MET A 124 6.25 -19.21 -15.39
C MET A 124 6.91 -20.24 -16.31
N GLN A 125 6.28 -20.59 -17.43
CA GLN A 125 6.86 -21.51 -18.40
C GLN A 125 8.19 -20.97 -18.98
N LEU A 126 8.22 -19.70 -19.37
CA LEU A 126 9.43 -19.07 -19.90
C LEU A 126 10.55 -19.02 -18.85
N SER A 127 10.19 -18.69 -17.60
CA SER A 127 11.13 -18.62 -16.48
C SER A 127 11.69 -19.99 -16.13
N ALA A 128 10.86 -21.03 -16.11
CA ALA A 128 11.29 -22.41 -15.90
C ALA A 128 12.25 -22.87 -17.02
N ARG A 129 11.93 -22.58 -18.29
CA ARG A 129 12.82 -22.89 -19.42
C ARG A 129 14.17 -22.18 -19.29
N LYS A 130 14.16 -20.88 -18.98
CA LYS A 130 15.39 -20.10 -18.76
C LYS A 130 16.19 -20.62 -17.56
N PHE A 131 15.52 -21.01 -16.49
CA PHE A 131 16.15 -21.64 -15.32
C PHE A 131 16.88 -22.91 -15.73
N VAL A 132 16.18 -23.86 -16.37
CA VAL A 132 16.74 -25.14 -16.80
C VAL A 132 17.91 -24.92 -17.76
N GLN A 133 17.76 -24.04 -18.74
CA GLN A 133 18.83 -23.70 -19.68
C GLN A 133 20.07 -23.11 -19.00
N SER A 134 19.85 -22.28 -17.97
CA SER A 134 20.95 -21.72 -17.17
C SER A 134 21.65 -22.80 -16.35
N CYS A 135 20.90 -23.75 -15.78
CA CYS A 135 21.47 -24.88 -15.05
C CYS A 135 22.27 -25.82 -15.97
N LEU A 136 21.87 -26.01 -17.23
CA LEU A 136 22.69 -26.77 -18.21
C LEU A 136 24.08 -26.13 -18.43
N ARG A 137 24.19 -24.81 -18.30
CA ARG A 137 25.45 -24.06 -18.41
C ARG A 137 26.20 -23.91 -17.08
N GLY A 138 25.57 -24.27 -15.96
CA GLY A 138 26.02 -23.94 -14.62
C GLY A 138 25.47 -22.59 -14.17
N ARG A 139 24.35 -22.60 -13.45
CA ARG A 139 23.73 -21.41 -12.89
C ARG A 139 24.37 -21.05 -11.55
N ALA A 140 24.84 -19.82 -11.41
CA ALA A 140 25.31 -19.31 -10.13
C ALA A 140 24.21 -19.42 -9.06
N THR A 141 24.57 -19.99 -7.92
CA THR A 141 23.71 -20.19 -6.76
C THR A 141 24.50 -19.98 -5.48
N THR A 142 23.80 -19.85 -4.37
CA THR A 142 24.39 -19.77 -3.04
C THR A 142 24.14 -21.07 -2.31
N TRP A 143 25.20 -21.71 -1.84
CA TRP A 143 25.12 -22.87 -0.98
C TRP A 143 25.22 -22.44 0.48
N LEU A 144 24.28 -22.87 1.31
CA LEU A 144 24.31 -22.61 2.75
C LEU A 144 24.92 -23.82 3.47
N ASP A 145 26.12 -23.66 4.01
CA ASP A 145 26.76 -24.68 4.83
C ASP A 145 26.24 -24.55 6.28
N LEU A 146 25.26 -25.39 6.62
CA LEU A 146 24.63 -25.38 7.95
C LEU A 146 25.58 -25.74 9.08
N LYS A 147 26.66 -26.48 8.81
CA LYS A 147 27.66 -26.84 9.84
C LYS A 147 28.60 -25.68 10.12
N ALA A 148 28.99 -24.96 9.07
CA ALA A 148 29.89 -23.80 9.19
C ALA A 148 29.14 -22.48 9.46
N GLY A 149 27.82 -22.45 9.29
CA GLY A 149 27.01 -21.22 9.36
C GLY A 149 27.36 -20.20 8.28
N LYS A 150 27.90 -20.64 7.14
CA LYS A 150 28.47 -19.77 6.11
C LYS A 150 27.84 -20.02 4.74
N GLN A 151 27.68 -18.94 3.99
CA GLN A 151 27.30 -18.99 2.59
C GLN A 151 28.53 -19.17 1.70
N LYS A 152 28.44 -20.06 0.72
CA LYS A 152 29.47 -20.31 -0.29
C LYS A 152 28.88 -20.07 -1.67
N LYS A 153 29.67 -19.51 -2.58
CA LYS A 153 29.28 -19.44 -3.99
C LYS A 153 29.38 -20.81 -4.63
N ALA A 154 28.35 -21.17 -5.39
CA ALA A 154 28.24 -22.48 -6.02
C ALA A 154 27.63 -22.34 -7.42
N LEU A 155 27.73 -23.41 -8.19
CA LEU A 155 27.09 -23.55 -9.49
C LEU A 155 26.13 -24.74 -9.42
N CYS A 156 24.87 -24.50 -9.75
CA CYS A 156 23.90 -25.56 -10.00
C CYS A 156 24.00 -25.98 -11.47
N ARG A 157 24.38 -27.24 -11.69
CA ARG A 157 24.53 -27.87 -12.99
C ARG A 157 23.46 -28.94 -13.19
N LEU A 158 22.85 -28.93 -14.36
CA LEU A 158 21.97 -30.00 -14.81
C LEU A 158 22.72 -30.81 -15.86
N ASP A 159 22.90 -32.11 -15.64
CA ASP A 159 23.47 -33.03 -16.60
C ASP A 159 22.35 -33.84 -17.23
N SER A 160 21.99 -33.49 -18.46
CA SER A 160 20.90 -34.17 -19.19
C SER A 160 21.27 -35.59 -19.62
N SER A 161 22.56 -35.88 -19.81
CA SER A 161 23.04 -37.18 -20.28
C SER A 161 23.04 -38.20 -19.15
N LEU A 162 23.56 -37.81 -17.98
CA LEU A 162 23.57 -38.64 -16.78
C LEU A 162 22.25 -38.56 -16.01
N ARG A 163 21.37 -37.62 -16.39
CA ARG A 163 20.14 -37.27 -15.65
C ARG A 163 20.48 -37.02 -14.18
N THR A 164 21.41 -36.11 -13.92
CA THR A 164 21.78 -35.71 -12.56
C THR A 164 21.76 -34.20 -12.41
N MET A 165 21.29 -33.71 -11.26
CA MET A 165 21.46 -32.33 -10.85
C MET A 165 22.60 -32.28 -9.83
N ARG A 166 23.59 -31.45 -10.07
CA ARG A 166 24.77 -31.32 -9.23
C ARG A 166 24.93 -29.88 -8.77
N VAL A 167 25.28 -29.69 -7.51
CA VAL A 167 25.73 -28.40 -6.99
C VAL A 167 27.21 -28.52 -6.72
N VAL A 168 28.01 -27.73 -7.42
CA VAL A 168 29.47 -27.71 -7.27
C VAL A 168 29.93 -26.37 -6.71
N GLN A 169 31.00 -26.35 -5.93
CA GLN A 169 31.61 -25.12 -5.49
C GLN A 169 32.18 -24.36 -6.69
N GLU A 170 31.95 -23.04 -6.76
CA GLU A 170 32.41 -22.22 -7.89
C GLU A 170 33.95 -22.24 -7.99
N ALA A 171 34.63 -22.18 -6.85
CA ALA A 171 36.07 -22.33 -6.75
C ALA A 171 36.44 -23.82 -6.65
N GLY A 172 37.00 -24.38 -7.73
CA GLY A 172 37.57 -25.73 -7.76
C GLY A 172 36.62 -26.87 -8.12
N GLU A 173 35.36 -26.57 -8.45
CA GLU A 173 34.33 -27.53 -8.91
C GLU A 173 34.10 -28.74 -8.00
N ALA A 174 34.47 -28.65 -6.72
CA ALA A 174 34.21 -29.72 -5.75
C ALA A 174 32.69 -29.94 -5.62
N GLU A 175 32.25 -31.19 -5.74
CA GLU A 175 30.84 -31.54 -5.63
C GLU A 175 30.36 -31.35 -4.17
N LEU A 176 29.35 -30.50 -4.00
CA LEU A 176 28.70 -30.23 -2.72
C LEU A 176 27.48 -31.13 -2.52
N CYS A 177 26.75 -31.39 -3.62
CA CYS A 177 25.56 -32.22 -3.64
C CYS A 177 25.31 -32.75 -5.05
N SER A 178 24.80 -33.98 -5.14
CA SER A 178 24.35 -34.59 -6.39
C SER A 178 23.05 -35.33 -6.16
N LEU A 179 22.10 -35.15 -7.07
CA LEU A 179 20.82 -35.82 -7.08
C LEU A 179 20.59 -36.47 -8.45
N ALA A 180 20.14 -37.72 -8.44
CA ALA A 180 19.62 -38.36 -9.64
C ALA A 180 18.26 -37.74 -10.02
N LEU A 181 18.15 -37.28 -11.26
CA LEU A 181 16.92 -36.76 -11.87
C LEU A 181 16.14 -37.93 -12.48
N MET A 182 15.20 -38.45 -11.71
CA MET A 182 14.24 -39.45 -12.20
C MET A 182 13.30 -38.84 -13.24
N SER A 183 12.79 -37.63 -12.98
CA SER A 183 12.02 -36.84 -13.92
C SER A 183 12.18 -35.35 -13.62
N ALA A 184 12.13 -34.51 -14.65
CA ALA A 184 12.08 -33.07 -14.52
C ALA A 184 10.92 -32.56 -15.38
N LYS A 185 9.86 -32.10 -14.72
CA LYS A 185 8.71 -31.49 -15.39
C LYS A 185 8.30 -30.25 -14.60
N ALA A 186 7.88 -29.22 -15.30
CA ALA A 186 7.22 -28.09 -14.68
C ALA A 186 5.79 -28.52 -14.35
N TYR A 187 5.44 -28.45 -13.07
CA TYR A 187 4.08 -28.70 -12.59
C TYR A 187 3.58 -27.44 -11.88
N GLY A 188 2.29 -27.15 -11.99
CA GLY A 188 1.63 -26.26 -11.04
C GLY A 188 1.77 -26.86 -9.64
N ALA A 189 1.92 -26.03 -8.62
CA ALA A 189 2.13 -26.47 -7.24
C ALA A 189 1.01 -27.41 -6.74
N THR A 190 -0.17 -27.34 -7.36
CA THR A 190 -1.38 -28.09 -6.99
C THR A 190 -1.43 -29.50 -7.58
N GLY A 191 -0.57 -29.82 -8.57
CA GLY A 191 -0.48 -31.17 -9.15
C GLY A 191 0.41 -32.17 -8.39
N GLN A 192 0.79 -31.84 -7.15
CA GLN A 192 1.70 -32.64 -6.31
C GLN A 192 1.18 -32.67 -4.87
N ASP A 193 0.78 -33.87 -4.40
CA ASP A 193 0.19 -34.09 -3.07
C ASP A 193 1.10 -33.64 -1.91
N GLU A 194 2.43 -33.73 -2.09
CA GLU A 194 3.42 -33.28 -1.10
C GLU A 194 3.45 -31.75 -0.94
N VAL A 195 3.05 -31.02 -1.98
CA VAL A 195 3.06 -29.54 -2.02
C VAL A 195 1.69 -28.99 -1.67
N SER A 196 0.60 -29.57 -2.18
CA SER A 196 -0.78 -29.22 -1.85
C SER A 196 -1.11 -29.47 -0.37
N GLY A 197 -0.49 -30.50 0.25
CA GLY A 197 -0.61 -30.78 1.68
C GLY A 197 0.23 -29.86 2.60
N SER A 198 1.06 -28.98 2.04
CA SER A 198 1.85 -28.04 2.85
C SER A 198 0.99 -26.83 3.26
N LYS A 199 1.16 -26.36 4.51
CA LYS A 199 0.32 -25.31 5.14
C LYS A 199 0.18 -24.00 4.33
N GLY A 200 1.04 -23.78 3.35
CA GLY A 200 1.00 -22.60 2.48
C GLY A 200 -0.05 -22.68 1.37
N PHE A 201 -0.50 -23.87 0.96
CA PHE A 201 -1.42 -24.08 -0.17
C PHE A 201 -2.82 -24.54 0.25
N THR A 202 -3.00 -24.98 1.51
CA THR A 202 -4.29 -25.43 2.07
C THR A 202 -5.35 -24.34 2.23
N LYS A 203 -5.08 -23.10 1.79
CA LYS A 203 -5.99 -21.96 1.88
C LYS A 203 -6.53 -21.48 0.52
N LEU A 204 -6.04 -22.06 -0.57
CA LEU A 204 -6.55 -21.75 -1.91
C LEU A 204 -7.85 -22.53 -2.10
N SER A 205 -8.88 -21.88 -2.66
CA SER A 205 -10.16 -22.52 -3.01
C SER A 205 -9.99 -23.54 -4.14
N ASP A 206 -10.98 -24.40 -4.38
CA ASP A 206 -10.96 -25.39 -5.48
C ASP A 206 -10.83 -24.76 -6.88
N GLN A 207 -11.03 -23.44 -6.99
CA GLN A 207 -10.84 -22.65 -8.21
C GLN A 207 -9.43 -22.07 -8.32
N GLU A 208 -8.73 -21.92 -7.17
CA GLU A 208 -7.34 -21.48 -7.03
C GLU A 208 -6.34 -22.65 -6.84
N GLN A 209 -6.86 -23.86 -6.55
CA GLN A 209 -6.16 -25.15 -6.56
C GLN A 209 -6.16 -25.76 -7.98
#